data_AF-A0A2M7A754-F1
#
_entry.id   AF-A0A2M7A754-F1
#
_cell.length_a   1.000
_cell.length_b   1.000
_cell.length_c   1.000
_cell.angle_alpha   90.00
_cell.angle_beta   90.00
_cell.angle_gamma   90.00
#
_symmetry.space_group_name_H-M   'P 1'
#
loop_
_entity.id
_entity.type
_entity.pdbx_description
1 polymer ?
#
loop_
_entity_poly.entity_id
_entity_poly.type
_entity_poly.pdbx_seq_one_letter_code
_entity_poly.pdbx_strand_id
1 'polypeptide(L)'
;KRLISAAPFSDRVVHHALCRVIEPLFEPMFIHDSYACRKGKGTHAAVDRYTEFSRKNRYVLKCDIQRFFPGIDHAALLDLLERRIACRRTLGLLCTIVESSNSQEPLCNYCMLS
;
A
#
# COMPACT_ATOMS: atom_id res chain seq x y z
N LYS A 1 -8.20 16.46 -10.40
CA LYS A 1 -6.79 16.88 -10.20
C LYS A 1 -6.10 15.84 -9.33
N ARG A 2 -4.95 15.29 -9.74
CA ARG A 2 -4.12 14.42 -8.87
C ARG A 2 -3.34 15.32 -7.91
N LEU A 3 -3.55 15.17 -6.60
CA LEU A 3 -2.71 15.80 -5.59
C LEU A 3 -1.42 14.98 -5.50
N ILE A 4 -0.30 15.54 -5.94
CA ILE A 4 1.02 14.91 -5.80
C ILE A 4 1.71 15.65 -4.66
N SER A 5 1.73 15.06 -3.47
CA SER A 5 2.55 15.54 -2.37
C SER A 5 3.92 14.90 -2.50
N ALA A 6 4.91 15.67 -2.94
CA ALA A 6 6.28 15.19 -3.03
C ALA A 6 6.98 15.46 -1.70
N ALA A 7 7.37 14.40 -0.99
CA ALA A 7 8.19 14.53 0.21
C ALA A 7 9.55 15.19 -0.11
N PRO A 8 10.11 15.99 0.81
CA PRO A 8 11.47 16.52 0.72
C PRO A 8 12.50 15.42 0.42
N PHE A 9 13.64 15.79 -0.17
CA PHE A 9 14.66 14.80 -0.56
C PHE A 9 15.19 13.98 0.63
N SER A 10 15.41 14.61 1.78
CA SER A 10 15.79 13.94 3.04
C SER A 10 14.83 12.82 3.40
N ASP A 11 13.55 13.09 3.31
CA ASP A 11 12.48 12.21 3.76
C ASP A 11 12.37 11.02 2.81
N ARG A 12 12.59 11.23 1.50
CA ARG A 12 12.68 10.14 0.52
C ARG A 12 13.81 9.16 0.83
N VAL A 13 14.97 9.64 1.29
CA VAL A 13 16.09 8.76 1.69
C VAL A 13 15.71 7.95 2.92
N VAL A 14 15.09 8.59 3.92
CA VAL A 14 14.62 7.90 5.14
C VAL A 14 13.55 6.88 4.81
N HIS A 15 12.55 7.24 4.00
CA HIS A 15 11.48 6.35 3.57
C HIS A 15 12.05 5.16 2.81
N HIS A 16 13.01 5.38 1.91
CA HIS A 16 13.64 4.28 1.16
C HIS A 16 14.42 3.33 2.08
N ALA A 17 15.19 3.86 3.03
CA ALA A 17 15.90 3.05 4.01
C ALA A 17 14.93 2.25 4.89
N LEU A 18 13.84 2.88 5.33
CA LEU A 18 12.79 2.27 6.13
C LEU A 18 12.08 1.14 5.37
N CYS A 19 11.68 1.39 4.12
CA CYS A 19 11.08 0.40 3.22
C CYS A 19 11.96 -0.85 3.11
N ARG A 20 13.28 -0.69 2.91
CA ARG A 20 14.21 -1.84 2.81
C ARG A 20 14.26 -2.71 4.07
N VAL A 21 14.00 -2.14 5.25
CA VAL A 21 13.99 -2.87 6.52
C VAL A 21 12.65 -3.56 6.75
N ILE A 22 11.54 -2.89 6.42
CA ILE A 22 10.19 -3.43 6.66
C ILE A 22 9.75 -4.41 5.57
N GLU A 23 10.10 -4.18 4.30
CA GLU A 23 9.74 -5.02 3.15
C GLU A 23 9.89 -6.53 3.40
N PRO A 24 11.03 -7.07 3.90
CA PRO A 24 11.18 -8.51 4.13
C PRO A 24 10.21 -9.07 5.18
N LEU A 25 9.70 -8.24 6.10
CA LEU A 25 8.69 -8.66 7.09
C LEU A 25 7.30 -8.80 6.46
N PHE A 26 6.99 -7.96 5.46
CA PHE A 26 5.68 -7.94 4.78
C PHE A 26 5.62 -8.84 3.55
N GLU A 27 6.75 -9.07 2.88
CA GLU A 27 6.86 -9.91 1.68
C GLU A 27 6.19 -11.29 1.78
N PRO A 28 6.35 -12.07 2.87
CA PRO A 28 5.69 -13.38 3.00
C PRO A 28 4.18 -13.30 3.23
N MET A 29 3.63 -12.14 3.61
CA MET A 29 2.19 -11.97 3.86
C MET A 29 1.41 -11.62 2.58
N PHE A 30 2.09 -11.10 1.56
CA PHE A 30 1.41 -10.76 0.31
C PHE A 30 0.98 -12.02 -0.43
N ILE A 31 -0.28 -12.03 -0.85
CA ILE A 31 -0.80 -13.07 -1.74
C ILE A 31 0.07 -13.18 -3.01
N HIS A 32 0.11 -14.38 -3.58
CA HIS A 32 0.90 -14.65 -4.78
C HIS A 32 0.52 -13.71 -5.93
N ASP A 33 -0.77 -13.41 -6.09
CA ASP A 33 -1.26 -12.56 -7.18
C ASP A 33 -1.20 -11.06 -6.89
N SER A 34 -0.46 -10.65 -5.85
CA SER A 34 -0.08 -9.24 -5.65
C SER A 34 1.21 -8.95 -6.41
N TYR A 35 1.12 -8.12 -7.44
CA TYR A 35 2.23 -7.79 -8.36
C TYR A 35 2.72 -6.34 -8.27
N ALA A 36 1.98 -5.46 -7.59
CA ALA A 36 2.33 -4.04 -7.50
C ALA A 36 3.46 -3.80 -6.49
N CYS A 37 4.42 -2.94 -6.84
CA CYS A 37 5.49 -2.43 -5.97
C CYS A 37 6.31 -3.52 -5.25
N ARG A 38 6.45 -4.72 -5.84
CA ARG A 38 7.20 -5.84 -5.25
C ARG A 38 8.45 -6.16 -6.06
N LYS A 39 9.53 -6.49 -5.37
CA LYS A 39 10.79 -6.83 -6.02
C LYS A 39 10.64 -8.15 -6.78
N GLY A 40 10.90 -8.13 -8.09
CA GLY A 40 10.78 -9.31 -8.96
C GLY A 40 9.36 -9.62 -9.43
N LYS A 41 8.35 -8.83 -9.03
CA LYS A 41 7.00 -8.87 -9.60
C LYS A 41 6.73 -7.54 -10.29
N GLY A 42 6.37 -7.61 -11.57
CA GLY A 42 6.16 -6.43 -12.40
C GLY A 42 4.92 -6.59 -13.26
N THR A 43 4.66 -5.56 -14.07
CA THR A 43 3.52 -5.52 -14.98
C THR A 43 3.47 -6.74 -15.89
N HIS A 44 4.62 -7.20 -16.39
CA HIS A 44 4.70 -8.39 -17.23
C HIS A 44 4.20 -9.65 -16.52
N ALA A 45 4.69 -9.92 -15.31
CA ALA A 45 4.24 -11.07 -14.51
C ALA A 45 2.73 -11.02 -14.21
N ALA A 46 2.19 -9.81 -13.97
CA ALA A 46 0.76 -9.63 -13.76
C ALA A 46 -0.07 -9.94 -15.02
N VAL A 47 0.40 -9.49 -16.19
CA VAL A 47 -0.27 -9.72 -17.49
C VAL A 47 -0.22 -11.19 -17.89
N ASP A 48 0.90 -11.88 -17.66
CA ASP A 48 1.03 -13.31 -17.96
C ASP A 48 0.05 -14.13 -17.11
N ARG A 49 -0.01 -13.84 -15.80
CA ARG A 49 -0.96 -14.47 -14.90
C ARG A 49 -2.41 -14.17 -15.28
N TYR A 50 -2.71 -12.91 -15.60
CA TYR A 50 -4.05 -12.51 -16.05
C TYR A 50 -4.47 -13.26 -17.32
N THR A 51 -3.55 -13.42 -18.28
CA THR A 51 -3.80 -14.14 -19.52
C THR A 51 -4.11 -15.62 -19.26
N GLU A 52 -3.41 -16.24 -18.32
CA GLU A 52 -3.70 -17.61 -17.88
C GLU A 52 -5.10 -17.74 -17.28
N PHE A 53 -5.49 -16.83 -16.37
CA PHE A 53 -6.82 -16.84 -15.77
C PHE A 53 -7.92 -16.54 -16.77
N SER A 54 -7.69 -15.60 -17.70
CA SER A 54 -8.66 -15.23 -18.73
C SER A 54 -8.93 -16.36 -19.74
N ARG A 55 -7.99 -17.29 -19.92
CA ARG A 55 -8.22 -18.50 -20.75
C ARG A 55 -9.05 -19.56 -20.03
N LYS A 56 -9.03 -19.58 -18.69
CA LYS A 56 -9.73 -20.56 -17.84
C LYS A 56 -11.10 -20.08 -17.37
N ASN A 57 -11.34 -18.76 -17.35
CA ASN A 57 -12.57 -18.16 -16.83
C ASN A 57 -13.20 -17.24 -17.89
N ARG A 58 -14.51 -17.36 -18.07
CA ARG A 58 -15.27 -16.57 -19.06
C ARG A 58 -15.58 -15.14 -18.61
N TYR A 59 -15.55 -14.90 -17.30
CA TYR A 59 -15.93 -13.62 -16.71
C TYR A 59 -14.81 -13.10 -15.80
N VAL A 60 -14.60 -11.78 -15.83
CA VAL A 60 -13.60 -11.08 -15.03
C VAL A 60 -14.29 -9.97 -14.27
N LEU A 61 -14.04 -9.91 -12.96
CA LEU A 61 -14.47 -8.79 -12.12
C LEU A 61 -13.36 -7.76 -12.07
N LYS A 62 -13.64 -6.54 -12.54
CA LYS A 62 -12.75 -5.39 -12.39
C LYS A 62 -13.19 -4.59 -11.17
N CYS A 63 -12.36 -4.59 -10.13
CA CYS A 63 -12.52 -3.73 -8.95
C CYS A 63 -11.40 -2.70 -8.93
N ASP A 64 -11.73 -1.44 -8.69
CA ASP A 64 -10.77 -0.36 -8.46
C ASP A 64 -11.18 0.39 -7.20
N ILE A 65 -10.21 0.66 -6.31
CA ILE A 65 -10.47 1.39 -5.06
C ILE A 65 -10.23 2.88 -5.35
N GLN A 66 -11.32 3.66 -5.34
CA GLN A 66 -11.22 5.09 -5.49
C GLN A 66 -10.50 5.70 -4.28
N ARG A 67 -9.49 6.55 -4.54
CA ARG A 67 -8.73 7.29 -3.51
C ARG A 67 -8.24 6.40 -2.36
N PHE A 68 -7.57 5.30 -2.74
CA PHE A 68 -6.96 4.36 -1.79
C PHE A 68 -6.14 5.07 -0.69
N PHE A 69 -5.22 5.98 -1.03
CA PHE A 69 -4.34 6.60 -0.03
C PHE A 69 -5.04 7.53 0.98
N PRO A 70 -5.93 8.46 0.57
CA PRO A 70 -6.65 9.31 1.52
C PRO A 70 -7.76 8.60 2.32
N GLY A 71 -8.12 7.38 1.95
CA GLY A 71 -9.14 6.58 2.64
C GLY A 71 -8.57 5.58 3.64
N ILE A 72 -7.24 5.54 3.86
CA ILE A 72 -6.63 4.61 4.81
C ILE A 72 -6.85 5.13 6.22
N ASP A 73 -7.47 4.31 7.05
CA ASP A 73 -7.54 4.57 8.48
C ASP A 73 -6.14 4.41 9.11
N HIS A 74 -5.58 5.53 9.56
CA HIS A 74 -4.28 5.56 10.21
C HIS A 74 -4.25 4.71 11.49
N ALA A 75 -5.35 4.64 12.26
CA ALA A 75 -5.39 3.83 13.47
C ALA A 75 -5.32 2.34 13.13
N ALA A 76 -6.07 1.91 12.11
CA ALA A 76 -6.02 0.52 11.62
C ALA A 76 -4.64 0.18 11.04
N LEU A 77 -4.02 1.11 10.30
CA LEU A 77 -2.68 0.94 9.77
C LEU A 77 -1.64 0.78 10.89
N LEU A 78 -1.69 1.62 11.92
CA LEU A 78 -0.76 1.57 13.04
C LEU A 78 -0.92 0.28 13.86
N ASP A 79 -2.14 -0.18 14.12
CA ASP A 79 -2.38 -1.47 14.80
C ASP A 79 -1.79 -2.65 14.01
N LEU A 80 -1.92 -2.64 12.68
CA LEU A 80 -1.29 -3.66 11.82
C LEU A 80 0.24 -3.63 11.88
N LEU A 81 0.84 -2.44 11.96
CA LEU A 81 2.29 -2.26 12.07
C LEU A 81 2.80 -2.72 13.44
N GLU A 82 2.12 -2.35 14.52
CA GLU A 82 2.48 -2.72 15.90
C GLU A 82 2.48 -4.23 16.12
N ARG A 83 1.54 -4.95 15.51
CA ARG A 83 1.47 -6.42 15.59
C ARG A 83 2.66 -7.13 14.94
N ARG A 84 3.44 -6.46 14.09
CA ARG A 84 4.51 -7.07 13.29
C ARG A 84 5.90 -6.51 13.61
N ILE A 85 6.01 -5.24 13.94
CA ILE A 85 7.28 -4.58 14.19
C ILE A 85 7.49 -4.46 15.71
N ALA A 86 8.32 -5.33 16.28
CA ALA A 86 8.64 -5.25 17.71
C ALA A 86 9.55 -4.05 18.08
N CYS A 87 10.22 -3.46 17.09
CA CYS A 87 11.16 -2.36 17.29
C CYS A 87 10.42 -1.03 17.54
N ARG A 88 10.41 -0.57 18.80
CA ARG A 88 9.77 0.71 19.20
C ARG A 88 10.30 1.93 18.45
N ARG A 89 11.60 1.97 18.11
CA ARG A 89 12.19 3.10 17.36
C ARG A 89 11.67 3.16 15.93
N THR A 90 11.54 2.01 15.28
CA THR A 90 11.00 1.91 13.92
C THR A 90 9.51 2.24 13.90
N LEU A 91 8.74 1.75 14.86
CA LEU A 91 7.33 2.11 15.03
C LEU A 91 7.15 3.61 15.26
N GLY A 92 7.92 4.22 16.17
CA GLY A 92 7.84 5.66 16.42
C GLY A 92 8.09 6.49 15.17
N LEU A 93 9.10 6.12 14.37
CA LEU A 93 9.37 6.79 13.09
C LEU A 93 8.22 6.61 12.08
N LEU A 94 7.65 5.40 11.99
CA LEU A 94 6.49 5.14 11.13
C LEU A 94 5.27 5.95 11.56
N CYS A 95 4.98 6.05 12.86
CA CYS A 95 3.91 6.90 13.38
C CYS A 95 4.11 8.35 12.97
N THR A 96 5.31 8.91 13.18
CA THR A 96 5.60 10.29 12.79
C THR A 96 5.40 10.52 11.29
N ILE A 97 5.82 9.58 10.44
CA ILE A 97 5.63 9.69 8.98
C ILE A 97 4.14 9.65 8.63
N VAL A 98 3.39 8.70 9.20
CA VAL A 98 1.94 8.55 8.94
C VAL A 98 1.14 9.76 9.44
N GLU A 99 1.47 10.29 10.62
CA GLU A 99 0.84 11.49 11.19
C GLU A 99 1.18 12.75 10.41
N SER A 100 2.38 12.84 9.84
CA SER A 100 2.78 13.95 8.96
C SER A 100 2.11 13.92 7.59
N SER A 101 1.40 12.84 7.25
CA SER A 101 0.68 12.68 5.99
C SER A 101 -0.55 13.61 5.91
N ASN A 102 -1.02 13.87 4.68
CA ASN A 102 -2.19 14.71 4.43
C ASN A 102 -3.43 14.20 5.17
N SER A 103 -4.37 15.11 5.45
CA SER A 103 -5.66 14.80 6.08
C SER A 103 -6.39 13.66 5.35
N GLN A 104 -6.82 12.66 6.12
CA GLN A 104 -7.61 11.54 5.61
C GLN A 104 -9.05 12.00 5.38
N GLU A 105 -9.67 11.52 4.30
CA GLU A 105 -11.08 11.77 4.03
C GLU A 105 -11.92 10.64 4.63
N PRO A 106 -13.05 10.93 5.29
CA PRO A 106 -13.90 9.90 5.87
C PRO A 106 -14.44 8.96 4.79
N LEU A 107 -14.29 7.65 5.02
CA LEU A 107 -14.76 6.56 4.13
C LEU A 107 -16.24 6.67 3.73
N CYS A 108 -17.06 7.31 4.57
CA CYS A 108 -18.50 7.50 4.38
C CYS A 108 -18.85 8.23 3.07
N ASN A 109 -17.96 9.08 2.55
CA ASN A 109 -18.22 9.83 1.31
C ASN A 109 -18.07 9.00 0.02
N TYR A 110 -17.52 7.79 0.10
CA TYR A 110 -17.25 6.95 -1.08
C TYR A 110 -18.29 5.85 -1.31
N CYS A 111 -19.06 5.47 -0.28
CA CYS A 111 -20.12 4.46 -0.39
C CYS A 111 -21.46 5.01 -0.93
N MET A 112 -21.63 6.33 -1.02
CA MET A 112 -22.88 6.96 -1.49
C MET A 112 -22.83 7.49 -2.93
N LEU A 113 -21.72 7.29 -3.65
CA LEU A 113 -21.58 7.68 -5.06
C LEU A 113 -21.46 6.43 -5.94
N SER A 114 -22.53 5.64 -5.99
CA SER A 114 -22.75 4.59 -6.99
C SER A 114 -24.17 4.69 -7.53
#